data_AF-A0A536U4P8-F1
#
_entry.id   AF-A0A536U4P8-F1
#
_cell.length_a   1.000
_cell.length_b   1.000
_cell.length_c   1.000
_cell.angle_alpha   90.00
_cell.angle_beta   90.00
_cell.angle_gamma   90.00
#
_symmetry.space_group_name_H-M   'P 1'
#
loop_
_entity.id
_entity.type
_entity.pdbx_description
1 polymer ?
#
loop_
_entity_poly.entity_id
_entity_poly.type
_entity_poly.pdbx_seq_one_letter_code
_entity_poly.pdbx_strand_id
1 'polypeptide(L)'
;MPVALRRTLVPALETLGKVDASDTDVALSDSPFCDTGKIACCEFLTGFMQGFLDAGPLTQNTRVHKAACRAKGDSHCSYKFSYDR
;
A
#
# COMPACT_ATOMS: atom_id res chain seq x y z
N MET A 1 -3.98 -7.29 -10.36
CA MET A 1 -3.24 -6.01 -10.29
C MET A 1 -2.48 -5.98 -11.57
N PRO A 2 -2.42 -4.87 -12.33
CA PRO A 2 -1.58 -4.84 -13.52
C PRO A 2 -0.18 -5.30 -13.13
N VAL A 3 0.36 -6.29 -13.84
CA VAL A 3 1.65 -6.92 -13.52
C VAL A 3 2.76 -5.88 -13.41
N ALA A 4 2.67 -4.81 -14.21
CA ALA A 4 3.58 -3.66 -14.15
C ALA A 4 3.57 -2.95 -12.78
N LEU A 5 2.37 -2.74 -12.22
CA LEU A 5 2.14 -2.06 -10.95
C LEU A 5 2.66 -2.91 -9.79
N ARG A 6 2.44 -4.23 -9.84
CA ARG A 6 3.02 -5.17 -8.88
C ARG A 6 4.56 -5.15 -8.95
N ARG A 7 5.15 -5.12 -10.14
CA ARG A 7 6.61 -5.14 -10.32
C ARG A 7 7.31 -3.85 -9.93
N THR A 8 6.61 -2.72 -9.83
CA THR A 8 7.18 -1.43 -9.41
C THR A 8 6.87 -1.10 -7.96
N LEU A 9 5.63 -1.31 -7.53
CA LEU A 9 5.17 -0.95 -6.19
C LEU A 9 5.65 -1.93 -5.12
N VAL A 10 5.62 -3.25 -5.39
CA VAL A 10 6.02 -4.26 -4.39
C VAL A 10 7.47 -4.08 -3.95
N PRO A 11 8.47 -3.94 -4.86
CA PRO A 11 9.85 -3.73 -4.43
C PRO A 11 10.05 -2.44 -3.62
N ALA A 12 9.31 -1.37 -3.96
CA ALA A 12 9.35 -0.13 -3.20
C ALA A 12 8.82 -0.32 -1.77
N LEU A 13 7.73 -1.07 -1.62
CA LEU A 13 7.13 -1.38 -0.32
C LEU A 13 7.95 -2.39 0.50
N GLU A 14 8.67 -3.31 -0.15
CA GLU A 14 9.55 -4.29 0.51
C GLU A 14 10.70 -3.61 1.26
N THR A 15 11.11 -2.40 0.85
CA THR A 15 12.07 -1.59 1.62
C THR A 15 11.49 -1.08 2.95
N LEU A 16 10.16 -1.06 3.08
CA LEU A 16 9.42 -0.52 4.23
C LEU A 16 8.83 -1.62 5.13
N GLY A 17 8.98 -2.89 4.78
CA GLY A 17 8.45 -4.02 5.56
C GLY A 17 8.17 -5.25 4.71
N LYS A 18 7.53 -6.26 5.30
CA LYS A 18 7.13 -7.47 4.59
C LYS A 18 5.84 -7.20 3.79
N VAL A 19 5.92 -7.36 2.48
CA VAL A 19 4.79 -7.12 1.56
C VAL A 19 4.18 -8.44 1.11
N ASP A 20 2.87 -8.54 1.19
CA ASP A 20 2.08 -9.58 0.55
C ASP A 20 1.14 -8.90 -0.46
N ALA A 21 1.33 -9.18 -1.75
CA ALA A 21 0.62 -8.49 -2.83
C ALA A 21 -0.19 -9.49 -3.65
N SER A 22 -1.49 -9.21 -3.75
CA SER A 22 -2.47 -9.93 -4.57
C SER A 22 -2.90 -9.06 -5.77
N ASP A 23 -3.94 -9.50 -6.48
CA ASP A 23 -4.43 -8.81 -7.66
C ASP A 23 -5.13 -7.48 -7.36
N THR A 24 -5.72 -7.29 -6.20
CA THR A 24 -6.40 -6.01 -5.90
C THR A 24 -6.00 -5.46 -4.55
N ASP A 25 -5.09 -6.15 -3.87
CA ASP A 25 -4.84 -5.94 -2.46
C ASP A 25 -3.33 -6.04 -2.19
N VAL A 26 -2.85 -5.21 -1.28
CA VAL A 26 -1.50 -5.31 -0.70
C VAL A 26 -1.65 -5.28 0.80
N ALA A 27 -1.07 -6.28 1.47
CA ALA A 27 -0.88 -6.30 2.89
C ALA A 27 0.59 -6.00 3.22
N LEU A 28 0.80 -5.13 4.20
CA LEU A 28 2.10 -4.82 4.76
C LEU A 28 2.12 -5.32 6.22
N SER A 29 3.10 -6.18 6.51
CA SER A 29 3.40 -6.71 7.83
C SER A 29 4.79 -6.25 8.25
N ASP A 30 5.04 -6.20 9.56
CA ASP A 30 6.37 -5.88 10.13
C ASP A 30 7.02 -4.58 9.62
N SER A 31 6.20 -3.56 9.33
CA SER A 31 6.73 -2.25 8.96
C SER A 31 7.19 -1.49 10.22
N PRO A 32 8.44 -1.00 10.28
CA PRO A 32 8.94 -0.21 11.42
C PRO A 32 8.15 1.08 11.62
N PHE A 33 7.48 1.57 10.56
CA PHE A 33 6.60 2.73 10.65
C PHE A 33 5.32 2.44 11.44
N CYS A 34 4.82 1.19 11.38
CA CYS A 34 3.56 0.79 11.99
C CYS A 34 3.74 0.15 13.38
N ASP A 35 4.98 -0.16 13.78
CA ASP A 35 5.30 -0.77 15.07
C ASP A 35 5.18 0.24 16.24
N THR A 36 5.27 1.54 15.94
CA THR A 36 5.18 2.60 16.96
C THR A 36 3.75 2.93 17.42
N GLY A 37 2.73 2.19 16.98
CA GLY A 37 1.33 2.44 17.33
C GLY A 37 0.77 3.78 16.80
N LYS A 38 1.52 4.46 15.92
CA LYS A 38 1.10 5.74 15.34
C LYS A 38 0.09 5.51 14.23
N ILE A 39 -1.12 6.06 14.41
CA ILE A 39 -2.19 6.07 13.39
C ILE A 39 -1.68 6.64 12.04
N ALA A 40 -0.74 7.59 12.11
CA ALA A 40 -0.08 8.20 10.96
C ALA A 40 0.66 7.22 10.04
N CYS A 41 1.01 6.00 10.49
CA CYS A 41 1.67 5.02 9.62
C CYS A 41 0.82 4.67 8.41
N CYS A 42 -0.46 4.37 8.65
CA CYS A 42 -1.34 3.94 7.58
C CYS A 42 -1.68 5.08 6.62
N GLU A 43 -1.70 6.32 7.11
CA GLU A 43 -1.88 7.52 6.28
C GLU A 43 -0.65 7.79 5.43
N PHE A 44 0.56 7.70 6.02
CA PHE A 44 1.82 7.82 5.29
C PHE A 44 1.91 6.79 4.17
N LEU A 45 1.67 5.51 4.48
CA LEU A 45 1.73 4.44 3.49
C LEU A 45 0.67 4.59 2.40
N THR A 46 -0.55 5.01 2.75
CA THR A 46 -1.60 5.30 1.75
C THR A 46 -1.14 6.42 0.82
N GLY A 47 -0.61 7.52 1.37
CA GLY A 47 -0.13 8.65 0.58
C GLY A 47 1.09 8.31 -0.28
N PHE A 48 2.03 7.52 0.25
CA PHE A 48 3.19 7.03 -0.49
C PHE A 48 2.76 6.18 -1.69
N MET A 49 1.86 5.21 -1.48
CA MET A 49 1.35 4.38 -2.57
C MET A 49 0.58 5.21 -3.59
N GLN A 50 -0.30 6.11 -3.16
CA GLN A 50 -1.05 6.96 -4.09
C GLN A 50 -0.11 7.86 -4.90
N GLY A 51 0.86 8.53 -4.27
CA GLY A 51 1.83 9.38 -4.97
C GLY A 51 2.71 8.60 -5.95
N PHE A 52 3.11 7.37 -5.60
CA PHE A 52 3.86 6.49 -6.49
C PHE A 52 3.03 6.12 -7.74
N LEU A 53 1.73 5.88 -7.57
CA LEU A 53 0.82 5.54 -8.67
C LEU A 53 0.45 6.75 -9.52
N ASP A 54 0.30 7.92 -8.93
CA ASP A 54 0.04 9.16 -9.65
C ASP A 54 1.25 9.57 -10.53
N ALA A 55 2.47 9.21 -10.11
CA ALA A 55 3.69 9.45 -10.88
C ALA A 55 3.84 8.54 -12.11
N GLY A 56 3.13 7.40 -12.17
CA GLY A 56 3.22 6.45 -13.28
C GLY A 56 2.18 6.72 -14.37
N PRO A 57 2.57 6.89 -15.65
CA PRO A 57 1.62 7.19 -16.73
C PRO A 57 0.58 6.09 -16.98
N LEU A 58 0.87 4.85 -16.58
CA LEU A 58 -0.03 3.69 -16.70
C LEU A 58 -0.88 3.46 -15.43
N THR A 59 -0.69 4.27 -14.40
CA THR A 59 -1.27 4.04 -13.06
C THR A 59 -2.03 5.25 -12.52
N GLN A 60 -2.14 6.34 -13.29
CA GLN A 60 -2.78 7.60 -12.91
C GLN A 60 -4.26 7.46 -12.51
N ASN A 61 -4.96 6.45 -13.07
CA ASN A 61 -6.36 6.18 -12.73
C ASN A 61 -6.51 5.13 -11.61
N THR A 62 -5.42 4.80 -10.91
CA THR A 62 -5.45 3.86 -9.78
C THR A 62 -5.62 4.63 -8.48
N ARG A 63 -6.61 4.22 -7.67
CA ARG A 63 -6.83 4.77 -6.32
C ARG A 63 -6.50 3.73 -5.26
N VAL A 64 -5.82 4.18 -4.21
CA VAL A 64 -5.48 3.38 -3.05
C VAL A 64 -6.49 3.62 -1.94
N HIS A 65 -7.09 2.55 -1.44
CA HIS A 65 -8.02 2.57 -0.33
C HIS A 65 -7.45 1.77 0.83
N LYS A 66 -7.38 2.37 2.01
CA LYS A 66 -7.02 1.64 3.24
C LYS A 66 -8.15 0.69 3.63
N ALA A 67 -7.86 -0.60 3.72
CA ALA A 67 -8.80 -1.63 4.19
C ALA A 67 -8.61 -1.98 5.66
N ALA A 68 -7.38 -2.22 6.10
CA ALA A 68 -7.05 -2.53 7.50
C ALA A 68 -5.81 -1.77 7.94
N CYS A 69 -5.69 -1.50 9.25
CA CYS A 69 -4.58 -0.75 9.81
C CYS A 69 -4.21 -1.27 11.20
N ARG A 70 -2.94 -1.69 11.35
CA ARG A 70 -2.44 -2.19 12.64
C ARG A 70 -2.58 -1.17 13.78
N ALA A 71 -2.42 0.12 13.49
CA ALA A 71 -2.60 1.19 14.47
C ALA A 71 -4.07 1.38 14.93
N LYS A 72 -5.05 0.78 14.23
CA LYS A 72 -6.46 0.73 14.66
C LYS A 72 -6.81 -0.56 15.43
N GLY A 73 -5.85 -1.46 15.63
CA GLY A 73 -6.06 -2.75 16.29
C GLY A 73 -6.17 -3.95 15.34
N ASP A 74 -6.03 -3.75 14.02
CA ASP A 74 -5.98 -4.86 13.08
C ASP A 74 -4.64 -5.63 13.19
N SER A 75 -4.60 -6.88 12.71
CA SER A 75 -3.37 -7.70 12.75
C SER A 75 -2.29 -7.21 11.76
N HIS A 76 -2.70 -6.55 10.68
CA HIS A 76 -1.83 -6.07 9.61
C HIS A 76 -2.42 -4.82 8.95
N CYS A 77 -1.60 -4.12 8.15
CA CYS A 77 -2.07 -3.02 7.32
C CYS A 77 -2.42 -3.57 5.94
N SER A 78 -3.65 -3.38 5.47
CA SER A 78 -4.05 -3.80 4.13
C SER A 78 -4.62 -2.65 3.32
N TYR A 79 -4.35 -2.67 2.02
CA TYR A 79 -4.67 -1.64 1.06
C TYR A 79 -5.30 -2.28 -0.17
N LYS A 80 -6.38 -1.70 -0.66
CA LYS A 80 -7.03 -2.09 -1.91
C LYS A 80 -6.75 -1.09 -3.00
N PHE A 81 -6.66 -1.58 -4.23
CA PHE A 81 -6.47 -0.77 -5.42
C PHE A 81 -7.72 -0.86 -6.27
N SER A 82 -8.33 0.27 -6.57
CA SER A 82 -9.40 0.40 -7.55
C SER A 82 -8.86 1.10 -8.79
N TYR A 83 -9.35 0.68 -9.96
CA TYR A 83 -8.98 1.25 -11.26
C TYR A 83 -10.21 1.94 -11.81
N ASP A 84 -10.16 3.27 -11.93
CA ASP A 84 -11.12 3.98 -12.76
C ASP A 84 -10.73 3.78 -14.22
N ARG A 85 -11.68 3.31 -15.03
CA ARG A 85 -11.41 2.91 -16.42
C ARG A 85 -11.77 4.03 -17.37
#